data_AF-A0A534M8B0-F1
#
_entry.id   AF-A0A534M8B0-F1
#
_cell.length_a   1.000
_cell.length_b   1.000
_cell.length_c   1.000
_cell.angle_alpha   90.00
_cell.angle_beta   90.00
_cell.angle_gamma   90.00
#
_symmetry.space_group_name_H-M   'P 1'
#
loop_
_entity.id
_entity.type
_entity.pdbx_description
1 polymer ?
#
loop_
_entity_poly.entity_id
_entity_poly.type
_entity_poly.pdbx_seq_one_letter_code
_entity_poly.pdbx_strand_id
1 'polypeptide(L)'
;MATKTQVVFDCADPDRLARFWAEALHYKLQDPPAGFASWEAALRAWKVPEEEWNSASAIVDPEGRGPRIYFQRMDTPKPGKNRLHLDLNASNGTTVPFETRKAQVDSEVERLLKIGATKQRAWDEPPRSKAEPGEYWVVMQDPEGNEFCVQ
;
A
#
# COMPACT_ATOMS: atom_id res chain seq x y z
N MET A 1 -0.68 16.22 22.81
CA MET A 1 -0.22 15.91 21.44
C MET A 1 -0.80 14.56 21.07
N ALA A 2 -1.17 14.34 19.80
CA ALA A 2 -1.62 13.03 19.35
C ALA A 2 -0.41 12.07 19.23
N THR A 3 -0.62 10.81 19.62
CA THR A 3 0.38 9.74 19.45
C THR A 3 0.37 9.26 18.00
N LYS A 4 1.53 9.22 17.34
CA LYS A 4 1.65 8.66 15.99
C LYS A 4 1.56 7.14 16.01
N THR A 5 0.95 6.55 14.98
CA THR A 5 0.85 5.10 14.77
C THR A 5 1.55 4.70 13.47
N GLN A 6 1.79 3.41 13.31
CA GLN A 6 2.28 2.81 12.07
C GLN A 6 1.50 1.54 11.76
N VAL A 7 1.46 1.17 10.48
CA VAL A 7 0.89 -0.10 10.00
C VAL A 7 2.04 -1.06 9.73
N VAL A 8 1.91 -2.31 10.17
CA VAL A 8 2.93 -3.35 9.98
C VAL A 8 2.36 -4.47 9.14
N PHE A 9 3.08 -4.85 8.09
CA PHE A 9 2.82 -5.99 7.22
C PHE A 9 3.87 -7.06 7.45
N ASP A 10 3.39 -8.27 7.70
CA ASP A 10 4.21 -9.47 7.58
C ASP A 10 4.27 -9.86 6.10
N CYS A 11 5.47 -10.08 5.57
CA CYS A 11 5.68 -10.38 4.16
C CYS A 11 6.87 -11.32 3.95
N ALA A 12 6.98 -11.89 2.75
CA ALA A 12 8.11 -12.72 2.35
C ALA A 12 9.29 -11.88 1.84
N ASP A 13 9.02 -10.79 1.13
CA ASP A 13 10.02 -9.92 0.50
C ASP A 13 9.74 -8.43 0.81
N PRO A 14 10.32 -7.89 1.90
CA PRO A 14 10.09 -6.51 2.31
C PRO A 14 10.46 -5.45 1.27
N ASP A 15 11.58 -5.58 0.54
CA ASP A 15 11.99 -4.62 -0.48
C ASP A 15 11.00 -4.59 -1.64
N ARG A 16 10.62 -5.75 -2.18
CA ARG A 16 9.64 -5.85 -3.27
C ARG A 16 8.30 -5.24 -2.86
N LEU A 17 7.83 -5.56 -1.67
CA LEU A 17 6.54 -5.09 -1.19
C LEU A 17 6.55 -3.59 -0.87
N ALA A 18 7.64 -3.09 -0.28
CA ALA A 18 7.81 -1.67 -0.01
C ALA A 18 7.85 -0.83 -1.29
N ARG A 19 8.52 -1.30 -2.36
CA ARG A 19 8.53 -0.59 -3.65
C ARG A 19 7.14 -0.50 -4.27
N PHE A 20 6.40 -1.61 -4.26
CA PHE A 20 5.02 -1.63 -4.73
C PHE A 20 4.16 -0.62 -3.96
N TRP A 21 4.17 -0.68 -2.62
CA TRP A 21 3.33 0.21 -1.81
C TRP A 21 3.79 1.67 -1.82
N ALA A 22 5.08 1.95 -1.99
CA ALA A 22 5.57 3.30 -2.23
C ALA A 22 4.94 3.88 -3.50
N GLU A 23 4.96 3.13 -4.60
CA GLU A 23 4.38 3.57 -5.87
C GLU A 23 2.84 3.59 -5.85
N ALA A 24 2.21 2.65 -5.16
CA ALA A 24 0.75 2.59 -5.02
C ALA A 24 0.20 3.80 -4.25
N LEU A 25 0.86 4.22 -3.17
CA LEU A 25 0.40 5.30 -2.29
C LEU A 25 1.04 6.66 -2.59
N HIS A 26 1.92 6.73 -3.59
CA HIS A 26 2.81 7.89 -3.82
C HIS A 26 3.64 8.26 -2.58
N TYR A 27 3.99 7.24 -1.79
CA TYR A 27 4.91 7.36 -0.67
C TYR A 27 6.34 7.22 -1.19
N LYS A 28 7.31 7.43 -0.30
CA LYS A 28 8.72 7.12 -0.59
C LYS A 28 9.21 6.01 0.34
N LEU A 29 10.23 5.28 -0.12
CA LEU A 29 11.04 4.45 0.77
C LEU A 29 11.60 5.32 1.89
N GLN A 30 11.63 4.79 3.11
CA GLN A 30 12.18 5.49 4.25
C GLN A 30 13.68 5.73 4.03
N ASP A 31 14.12 6.97 4.24
CA ASP A 31 15.54 7.32 4.18
C ASP A 31 16.34 6.56 5.26
N PRO A 32 17.63 6.27 5.02
CA PRO A 32 18.48 5.72 6.06
C PRO A 32 18.58 6.66 7.27
N PRO A 33 19.00 6.14 8.44
CA PRO A 33 19.23 6.96 9.62
C PRO A 33 20.22 8.10 9.34
N ALA A 34 20.05 9.22 10.06
CA ALA A 34 20.93 10.37 9.94
C ALA A 34 22.41 9.99 10.12
N GLY A 35 23.25 10.48 9.21
CA GLY A 35 24.69 10.17 9.18
C GLY A 35 25.08 9.03 8.23
N PHE A 36 24.12 8.36 7.59
CA PHE A 36 24.40 7.34 6.57
C PHE A 36 23.93 7.77 5.19
N ALA A 37 24.74 7.46 4.17
CA ALA A 37 24.42 7.77 2.77
C ALA A 37 23.41 6.79 2.14
N SER A 38 23.28 5.58 2.70
CA SER A 38 22.33 4.55 2.26
C SER A 38 22.01 3.57 3.39
N TRP A 39 20.99 2.74 3.19
CA TRP A 39 20.68 1.66 4.13
C TRP A 39 21.80 0.62 4.17
N GLU A 40 22.43 0.28 3.04
CA GLU A 40 23.58 -0.65 3.02
C GLU A 40 24.75 -0.12 3.84
N ALA A 41 24.99 1.20 3.83
CA ALA A 41 26.03 1.82 4.66
C ALA A 41 25.70 1.71 6.16
N ALA A 42 24.44 1.96 6.53
CA ALA A 42 23.96 1.83 7.91
C ALA A 42 24.05 0.38 8.42
N LEU A 43 23.50 -0.56 7.66
CA LEU A 43 23.47 -1.98 7.99
C LEU A 43 24.87 -2.57 8.13
N ARG A 44 25.79 -2.20 7.22
CA ARG A 44 27.21 -2.59 7.32
C ARG A 44 27.87 -2.03 8.57
N ALA A 45 27.63 -0.77 8.91
CA ALA A 45 28.18 -0.16 10.12
C ALA A 45 27.65 -0.81 11.40
N TRP A 46 26.40 -1.28 11.39
CA TRP A 46 25.78 -2.04 12.47
C TRP A 46 26.14 -3.52 12.48
N LYS A 47 26.93 -3.98 11.51
CA LYS A 47 27.36 -5.38 11.36
C LYS A 47 26.19 -6.36 11.18
N VAL A 48 25.12 -5.92 10.52
CA VAL A 48 24.03 -6.80 10.10
C VAL A 48 24.52 -7.69 8.96
N PRO A 49 24.38 -9.03 9.05
CA PRO A 49 24.73 -9.94 7.96
C PRO A 49 24.02 -9.58 6.65
N GLU A 50 24.69 -9.72 5.49
CA GLU A 50 24.13 -9.29 4.20
C GLU A 50 22.83 -10.03 3.84
N GLU A 51 22.69 -11.28 4.26
CA GLU A 51 21.48 -12.10 4.14
C GLU A 51 20.26 -11.55 4.92
N GLU A 52 20.50 -10.67 5.89
CA GLU A 52 19.48 -9.99 6.71
C GLU A 52 19.17 -8.58 6.22
N TRP A 53 19.81 -8.08 5.15
CA TRP A 53 19.58 -6.71 4.68
C TRP A 53 18.16 -6.48 4.15
N ASN A 54 17.50 -7.54 3.69
CA ASN A 54 16.08 -7.54 3.33
C ASN A 54 15.20 -8.18 4.42
N SER A 55 15.59 -8.09 5.70
CA SER A 55 14.75 -8.56 6.81
C SER A 55 13.59 -7.59 7.10
N ALA A 56 13.70 -6.33 6.69
CA ALA A 56 12.62 -5.36 6.77
C ALA A 56 12.80 -4.21 5.77
N SER A 57 11.71 -3.51 5.47
CA SER A 57 11.70 -2.27 4.70
C SER A 57 10.54 -1.37 5.16
N ALA A 58 10.54 -0.11 4.76
CA ALA A 58 9.49 0.82 5.17
C ALA A 58 9.26 1.93 4.15
N ILE A 59 8.03 2.43 4.13
CA ILE A 59 7.64 3.61 3.37
C ILE A 59 7.03 4.67 4.29
N VAL A 60 7.19 5.92 3.89
CA VAL A 60 6.68 7.09 4.61
C VAL A 60 5.98 8.03 3.65
N ASP A 61 4.93 8.68 4.13
CA ASP A 61 4.34 9.82 3.46
C ASP A 61 5.40 10.93 3.37
N PRO A 62 5.77 11.41 2.17
CA PRO A 62 6.76 12.47 2.00
C PRO A 62 6.37 13.78 2.71
N GLU A 63 5.08 14.02 2.91
CA GLU A 63 4.54 15.19 3.61
C GLU A 63 4.24 14.90 5.09
N GLY A 64 4.46 13.67 5.54
CA GLY A 64 4.37 13.28 6.95
C GLY A 64 2.95 13.31 7.53
N ARG A 65 1.91 13.28 6.68
CA ARG A 65 0.50 13.30 7.12
C ARG A 65 -0.02 11.89 7.41
N GLY A 66 0.33 10.94 6.57
CA GLY A 66 -0.05 9.54 6.70
C GLY A 66 0.83 8.74 7.66
N PRO A 67 0.37 7.54 8.05
CA PRO A 67 1.15 6.64 8.90
C PRO A 67 2.36 6.08 8.14
N ARG A 68 3.42 5.74 8.88
CA ARG A 68 4.48 4.89 8.35
C ARG A 68 3.92 3.48 8.08
N ILE A 69 4.34 2.87 6.98
CA ILE A 69 4.04 1.46 6.68
C ILE A 69 5.35 0.69 6.73
N TYR A 70 5.38 -0.37 7.54
CA TYR A 70 6.55 -1.20 7.81
C TYR A 70 6.32 -2.62 7.30
N PHE A 71 7.30 -3.16 6.59
CA PHE A 71 7.29 -4.50 6.02
C PHE A 71 8.33 -5.32 6.75
N GLN A 72 7.89 -6.40 7.39
CA GLN A 72 8.74 -7.29 8.18
C GLN A 72 8.78 -8.67 7.52
N ARG A 73 9.99 -9.18 7.29
CA ARG A 73 10.18 -10.52 6.76
C ARG A 73 9.72 -11.56 7.77
N MET A 74 8.87 -12.48 7.33
CA MET A 74 8.42 -13.62 8.12
C MET A 74 8.64 -14.92 7.34
N ASP A 75 9.26 -15.91 7.97
CA ASP A 75 9.57 -17.19 7.33
C ASP A 75 8.33 -18.09 7.15
N THR A 76 7.29 -17.83 7.94
CA THR A 76 6.03 -18.58 7.87
C THR A 76 4.99 -17.78 7.10
N PRO A 77 4.41 -18.35 6.03
CA PRO A 77 3.32 -17.71 5.31
C PRO A 77 2.15 -17.38 6.25
N LYS A 78 1.52 -16.23 6.01
CA LYS A 78 0.35 -15.82 6.79
C LYS A 78 -0.83 -16.78 6.56
N PRO A 79 -1.50 -17.27 7.62
CA PRO A 79 -2.69 -18.08 7.46
C PRO A 79 -3.89 -17.22 7.06
N GLY A 80 -4.38 -17.41 5.84
CA GLY A 80 -5.60 -16.77 5.34
C GLY A 80 -5.46 -15.26 5.09
N LYS A 81 -6.59 -14.56 5.09
CA LYS A 81 -6.69 -13.15 4.70
C LYS A 81 -6.06 -12.21 5.74
N ASN A 82 -5.65 -11.03 5.29
CA ASN A 82 -5.32 -9.94 6.18
C ASN A 82 -6.55 -9.51 6.99
N ARG A 83 -6.39 -9.39 8.31
CA ARG A 83 -7.42 -8.85 9.23
C ARG A 83 -7.47 -7.33 9.22
N LEU A 84 -6.47 -6.70 8.61
CA LEU A 84 -6.41 -5.28 8.31
C LEU A 84 -6.57 -5.12 6.80
N HIS A 85 -7.42 -4.19 6.38
CA HIS A 85 -7.71 -3.91 4.99
C HIS A 85 -7.35 -2.45 4.69
N LEU A 86 -6.73 -2.20 3.54
CA LEU A 86 -6.40 -0.86 3.08
C LEU A 86 -7.28 -0.51 1.87
N ASP A 87 -7.88 0.67 1.93
CA ASP A 87 -8.66 1.23 0.84
C ASP A 87 -7.90 2.44 0.25
N LEU A 88 -7.52 2.34 -1.02
CA LEU A 88 -6.98 3.45 -1.79
C LEU A 88 -8.14 4.26 -2.35
N ASN A 89 -8.23 5.51 -1.91
CA ASN A 89 -9.22 6.44 -2.41
C ASN A 89 -8.65 7.11 -3.67
N ALA A 90 -8.92 6.51 -4.81
CA ALA A 90 -8.51 6.93 -6.14
C ALA A 90 -9.49 7.91 -6.79
N SER A 91 -10.72 7.97 -6.28
CA SER A 91 -11.72 8.94 -6.70
C SER A 91 -11.79 10.15 -5.76
N ASN A 92 -12.35 11.27 -6.25
CA ASN A 92 -12.64 12.44 -5.43
C ASN A 92 -13.89 12.26 -4.53
N GLY A 93 -14.24 11.01 -4.22
CA GLY A 93 -15.43 10.65 -3.46
C GLY A 93 -16.72 11.15 -4.09
N THR A 94 -17.79 11.20 -3.29
CA THR A 94 -19.15 11.53 -3.75
C THR A 94 -19.35 12.97 -4.23
N THR A 95 -18.28 13.78 -4.23
CA THR A 95 -18.28 15.16 -4.76
C THR A 95 -18.33 15.20 -6.30
N VAL A 96 -18.00 14.10 -6.98
CA VAL A 96 -18.06 13.98 -8.44
C VAL A 96 -19.07 12.91 -8.88
N PRO A 97 -19.60 12.97 -10.12
CA PRO A 97 -20.58 12.00 -10.62
C PRO A 97 -20.09 10.54 -10.53
N PHE A 98 -21.01 9.60 -10.35
CA PHE A 98 -20.71 8.16 -10.20
C PHE A 98 -19.86 7.62 -11.35
N GLU A 99 -20.23 7.90 -12.60
CA GLU A 99 -19.46 7.47 -13.78
C GLU A 99 -18.04 8.05 -13.81
N THR A 100 -17.86 9.28 -13.31
CA THR A 100 -16.52 9.89 -13.18
C THR A 100 -15.69 9.19 -12.13
N ARG A 101 -16.27 8.85 -10.97
CA ARG A 101 -15.57 8.06 -9.94
C ARG A 101 -15.15 6.70 -10.48
N LYS A 102 -16.07 6.00 -11.16
CA LYS A 102 -15.82 4.70 -11.75
C LYS A 102 -14.64 4.74 -12.73
N ALA A 103 -14.63 5.71 -13.65
CA ALA A 103 -13.51 5.91 -14.57
C ALA A 103 -12.18 6.22 -13.85
N GLN A 104 -12.19 6.99 -12.76
CA GLN A 104 -10.99 7.27 -11.96
C GLN A 104 -10.46 6.01 -11.27
N VAL A 105 -11.34 5.22 -10.65
CA VAL A 105 -10.99 3.93 -10.04
C VAL A 105 -10.43 2.97 -11.08
N ASP A 106 -11.06 2.86 -12.25
CA ASP A 106 -10.60 1.99 -13.33
C ASP A 106 -9.21 2.41 -13.85
N SER A 107 -8.98 3.71 -14.02
CA SER A 107 -7.66 4.23 -14.41
C SER A 107 -6.57 3.91 -13.37
N GLU A 108 -6.91 3.99 -12.08
CA GLU A 108 -5.95 3.66 -11.01
C GLU A 108 -5.69 2.15 -10.95
N VAL A 109 -6.73 1.33 -11.11
CA VAL A 109 -6.59 -0.13 -11.23
C VAL A 109 -5.65 -0.48 -12.38
N GLU A 110 -5.80 0.14 -13.56
CA GLU A 110 -4.91 -0.07 -14.70
C GLU A 110 -3.44 0.30 -14.39
N ARG A 111 -3.22 1.37 -13.61
CA ARG A 111 -1.88 1.74 -13.16
C ARG A 111 -1.30 0.69 -12.20
N LEU A 112 -2.08 0.27 -11.21
CA LEU A 112 -1.67 -0.70 -10.20
C LEU A 112 -1.35 -2.08 -10.81
N LEU A 113 -2.10 -2.49 -11.84
CA LEU A 113 -1.79 -3.71 -12.60
C LEU A 113 -0.41 -3.66 -13.26
N LYS A 114 0.01 -2.49 -13.77
CA LYS A 114 1.33 -2.34 -14.43
C LYS A 114 2.51 -2.46 -13.46
N ILE A 115 2.28 -2.22 -12.17
CA ILE A 115 3.33 -2.27 -11.12
C ILE A 115 3.28 -3.57 -10.31
N GLY A 116 2.46 -4.54 -10.73
CA GLY A 116 2.47 -5.89 -10.17
C GLY A 116 1.29 -6.26 -9.26
N ALA A 117 0.26 -5.41 -9.15
CA ALA A 117 -0.99 -5.83 -8.52
C ALA A 117 -1.77 -6.83 -9.41
N THR A 118 -2.70 -7.55 -8.81
CA THR A 118 -3.68 -8.36 -9.54
C THR A 118 -5.11 -7.96 -9.18
N LYS A 119 -6.04 -8.07 -10.14
CA LYS A 119 -7.45 -7.75 -9.94
C LYS A 119 -8.23 -9.00 -9.51
N GLN A 120 -8.98 -8.89 -8.42
CA GLN A 120 -9.86 -9.97 -7.94
C GLN A 120 -11.30 -9.75 -8.41
N ARG A 121 -11.96 -8.71 -7.92
CA ARG A 121 -13.38 -8.48 -8.19
C ARG A 121 -13.72 -6.99 -8.16
N ALA A 122 -14.53 -6.55 -9.12
CA ALA A 122 -15.17 -5.25 -9.07
C ALA A 122 -16.58 -5.38 -8.46
N TRP A 123 -16.97 -4.39 -7.67
CA TRP A 123 -18.32 -4.20 -7.18
C TRP A 123 -18.86 -2.91 -7.76
N ASP A 124 -20.02 -3.00 -8.40
CA ASP A 124 -20.67 -1.91 -9.11
C ASP A 124 -22.10 -1.80 -8.61
N GLU A 125 -22.29 -0.86 -7.68
CA GLU A 125 -23.55 -0.59 -7.03
C GLU A 125 -24.02 0.82 -7.43
N PRO A 126 -24.74 0.96 -8.55
CA PRO A 126 -25.17 2.27 -9.04
C PRO A 126 -26.15 2.95 -8.06
N PRO A 127 -26.26 4.29 -8.09
CA PRO A 127 -27.17 5.05 -7.24
C PRO A 127 -28.62 4.55 -7.37
N ARG A 128 -29.28 4.24 -6.25
CA ARG A 128 -30.71 3.85 -6.26
C ARG A 128 -31.65 5.05 -6.24
N SER A 129 -31.16 6.21 -5.83
CA SER A 129 -31.90 7.47 -5.81
C SER A 129 -30.95 8.67 -5.89
N LYS A 130 -31.49 9.89 -6.03
CA LYS A 130 -30.67 11.12 -5.95
C LYS A 130 -30.01 11.33 -4.58
N ALA A 131 -30.51 10.70 -3.52
CA ALA A 131 -30.03 10.86 -2.15
C ALA A 131 -29.03 9.77 -1.72
N GLU A 132 -28.93 8.66 -2.47
CA GLU A 132 -28.05 7.54 -2.18
C GLU A 132 -26.95 7.49 -3.25
N PRO A 133 -25.70 7.90 -2.94
CA PRO A 133 -24.62 7.80 -3.88
C PRO A 133 -24.31 6.32 -4.16
N GLY A 134 -24.10 5.97 -5.43
CA GLY A 134 -23.63 4.63 -5.79
C GLY A 134 -22.23 4.36 -5.25
N GLU A 135 -21.87 3.09 -5.14
CA GLU A 135 -20.56 2.62 -4.70
C GLU A 135 -19.88 1.84 -5.82
N TYR A 136 -18.59 2.11 -6.02
CA TYR A 136 -17.78 1.38 -6.99
C TYR A 136 -16.41 1.17 -6.39
N TRP A 137 -16.00 -0.09 -6.26
CA TRP A 137 -14.67 -0.41 -5.81
C TRP A 137 -14.16 -1.69 -6.46
N VAL A 138 -12.85 -1.81 -6.53
CA VAL A 138 -12.18 -2.99 -7.07
C VAL A 138 -11.28 -3.58 -6.00
N VAL A 139 -11.57 -4.83 -5.62
CA VAL A 139 -10.69 -5.64 -4.80
C VAL A 139 -9.49 -6.05 -5.65
N MET A 140 -8.32 -5.67 -5.17
CA MET A 140 -7.02 -5.94 -5.75
C MET A 140 -6.18 -6.77 -4.78
N GLN A 141 -5.12 -7.38 -5.29
CA GLN A 141 -4.07 -7.97 -4.47
C GLN A 141 -2.72 -7.38 -4.82
N ASP A 142 -1.90 -7.17 -3.80
CA ASP A 142 -0.51 -6.76 -3.96
C ASP A 142 0.35 -7.92 -4.50
N PRO A 143 1.66 -7.70 -4.75
CA PRO A 143 2.53 -8.72 -5.34
C PRO A 143 2.72 -9.99 -4.49
N GLU A 144 2.28 -10.00 -3.22
CA GLU A 144 2.29 -11.17 -2.32
C GLU A 144 0.89 -11.75 -2.07
N GLY A 145 -0.15 -11.22 -2.74
CA GLY A 145 -1.52 -11.72 -2.63
C GLY A 145 -2.33 -11.07 -1.50
N ASN A 146 -1.82 -10.04 -0.82
CA ASN A 146 -2.57 -9.34 0.21
C ASN A 146 -3.68 -8.48 -0.42
N GLU A 147 -4.89 -8.61 0.11
CA GLU A 147 -6.07 -7.92 -0.42
C GLU A 147 -6.14 -6.45 0.02
N PHE A 148 -6.44 -5.56 -0.92
CA PHE A 148 -6.74 -4.14 -0.72
C PHE A 148 -7.83 -3.69 -1.70
N CYS A 149 -8.50 -2.56 -1.46
CA CYS A 149 -9.48 -2.00 -2.38
C CYS A 149 -9.02 -0.69 -3.03
N VAL A 150 -9.56 -0.40 -4.20
CA VAL A 150 -9.46 0.90 -4.89
C VAL A 150 -10.88 1.43 -5.08
N GLN A 151 -11.15 2.67 -4.64
CA GLN A 151 -12.49 3.31 -4.63
C GLN A 151 -12.48 4.82 -4.92
#